data_AF-A0A7C5J441-F1
#
_entry.id   AF-A0A7C5J441-F1
#
_cell.length_a   1.000
_cell.length_b   1.000
_cell.length_c   1.000
_cell.angle_alpha   90.00
_cell.angle_beta   90.00
_cell.angle_gamma   90.00
#
_symmetry.space_group_name_H-M   'P 1'
#
loop_
_entity.id
_entity.type
_entity.pdbx_description
1 polymer ?
#
loop_
_entity_poly.entity_id
_entity_poly.type
_entity_poly.pdbx_seq_one_letter_code
_entity_poly.pdbx_strand_id
1 'polypeptide(L)'
;MRPWILVIVSLAVVWPHGVADAKCKSPRAFFTVPSDARVPANPVIHLFTPRRHAPAGKAPPPLNIVAHDATGRRAVPVTVLETTHAPSFEASAVQALTINLGDIVFRVTGLSPRFEATATVKVVASFAPPSGTPVTIRRTEAESFFWTCSRQHSRNLTPSIVAPAYRVVWASSRTAFDAGKRQSFIVPDAMGGFFGVDAESKAVVELGTSNCIGRTFDFAGRHAWVALQALHADGIATPLGPPRRVSPPK
;
A
#
# COMPACT_ATOMS: atom_id res chain seq x y z
N MET A 1 -65.78 -3.38 22.66
CA MET A 1 -65.07 -2.84 21.47
C MET A 1 -63.61 -2.65 21.85
N ARG A 2 -62.68 -3.41 21.25
CA ARG A 2 -61.24 -3.35 21.56
C ARG A 2 -60.51 -2.57 20.45
N PRO A 3 -59.61 -1.63 20.77
CA PRO A 3 -58.84 -0.94 19.74
C PRO A 3 -57.66 -1.82 19.31
N TRP A 4 -57.41 -1.85 18.01
CA TRP A 4 -56.22 -2.49 17.43
C TRP A 4 -55.11 -1.43 17.35
N ILE A 5 -53.95 -1.74 17.94
CA ILE A 5 -52.74 -0.93 17.84
C ILE A 5 -51.99 -1.39 16.59
N LEU A 6 -51.88 -0.49 15.61
CA LEU A 6 -51.07 -0.68 14.41
C LEU A 6 -49.60 -0.40 14.77
N VAL A 7 -48.77 -1.44 14.81
CA VAL A 7 -47.32 -1.29 14.96
C VAL A 7 -46.69 -1.15 13.57
N ILE A 8 -46.29 0.07 13.21
CA ILE A 8 -45.51 0.32 12.00
C ILE A 8 -44.05 0.00 12.31
N VAL A 9 -43.57 -1.14 11.85
CA VAL A 9 -42.14 -1.48 11.88
C VAL A 9 -41.48 -0.79 10.69
N SER A 10 -40.92 0.39 10.91
CA SER A 10 -40.07 1.06 9.93
C SER A 10 -38.74 0.30 9.84
N LEU A 11 -38.59 -0.55 8.82
CA LEU A 11 -37.28 -1.04 8.40
C LEU A 11 -36.50 0.13 7.81
N ALA A 12 -35.63 0.75 8.62
CA ALA A 12 -34.60 1.62 8.11
C ALA A 12 -33.59 0.76 7.34
N VAL A 13 -33.73 0.72 6.01
CA VAL A 13 -32.68 0.19 5.14
C VAL A 13 -31.54 1.20 5.18
N VAL A 14 -30.58 0.97 6.08
CA VAL A 14 -29.32 1.72 6.09
C VAL A 14 -28.56 1.32 4.83
N TRP A 15 -28.63 2.15 3.79
CA TRP A 15 -27.74 2.04 2.64
C TRP A 15 -26.34 2.43 3.11
N PRO A 16 -25.33 1.55 3.05
CA PRO A 16 -23.97 1.91 3.42
C PRO A 16 -23.41 2.86 2.36
N HIS A 17 -23.58 4.16 2.56
CA HIS A 17 -23.01 5.23 1.71
C HIS A 17 -21.47 5.32 1.76
N GLY A 18 -20.77 4.32 2.32
CA GLY A 18 -19.35 4.43 2.70
C GLY A 18 -18.30 4.02 1.65
N VAL A 19 -18.65 3.52 0.46
CA VAL A 19 -17.64 2.92 -0.45
C VAL A 19 -17.67 3.44 -1.90
N ALA A 20 -18.73 4.14 -2.30
CA ALA A 20 -18.88 4.65 -3.67
C ALA A 20 -17.96 5.85 -3.97
N ASP A 21 -17.64 6.67 -2.96
CA ASP A 21 -17.01 7.99 -3.17
C ASP A 21 -15.47 7.93 -3.32
N ALA A 22 -14.85 6.85 -2.82
CA ALA A 22 -13.41 6.63 -2.94
C ALA A 22 -12.98 6.25 -4.36
N LYS A 23 -13.83 5.53 -5.08
CA LYS A 23 -13.41 4.74 -6.26
C LYS A 23 -13.40 5.53 -7.57
N CYS A 24 -13.96 6.74 -7.62
CA CYS A 24 -13.82 7.66 -8.78
C CYS A 24 -12.79 8.78 -8.57
N LYS A 25 -12.12 8.85 -7.42
CA LYS A 25 -11.05 9.83 -7.21
C LYS A 25 -9.86 9.51 -8.10
N SER A 26 -9.19 10.54 -8.59
CA SER A 26 -7.91 10.35 -9.28
C SER A 26 -6.88 9.84 -8.26
N PRO A 27 -6.15 8.75 -8.56
CA PRO A 27 -5.11 8.29 -7.65
C PRO A 27 -4.05 9.39 -7.48
N ARG A 28 -3.58 9.58 -6.26
CA ARG A 28 -2.53 10.52 -5.87
C ARG A 28 -1.38 9.80 -5.18
N ALA A 29 -0.23 10.47 -5.12
CA ALA A 29 0.87 10.00 -4.29
C ALA A 29 0.44 9.90 -2.81
N PHE A 30 0.98 8.93 -2.08
CA PHE A 30 0.79 8.84 -0.64
C PHE A 30 1.95 8.09 0.03
N PHE A 31 2.16 8.37 1.30
CA PHE A 31 3.07 7.60 2.14
C PHE A 31 2.30 6.54 2.92
N THR A 32 2.87 5.35 3.04
CA THR A 32 2.43 4.37 4.04
C THR A 32 3.06 4.71 5.38
N VAL A 33 2.25 4.60 6.42
CA VAL A 33 2.60 4.90 7.81
C VAL A 33 2.10 3.75 8.67
N PRO A 34 2.82 3.31 9.73
CA PRO A 34 2.27 2.40 10.72
C PRO A 34 0.95 2.92 11.28
N SER A 35 0.03 2.02 11.64
CA SER A 35 -1.31 2.40 12.12
C SER A 35 -1.29 3.26 13.38
N ASP A 36 -0.27 3.14 14.22
CA ASP A 36 -0.06 3.98 15.41
C ASP A 36 0.83 5.20 15.14
N ALA A 37 1.30 5.35 13.90
CA ALA A 37 2.25 6.35 13.43
C ALA A 37 3.57 6.43 14.21
N ARG A 38 3.93 5.38 14.98
CA ARG A 38 5.18 5.34 15.76
C ARG A 38 6.28 4.65 14.97
N VAL A 39 7.46 5.25 14.97
CA VAL A 39 8.61 4.80 14.16
C VAL A 39 9.90 4.86 14.98
N PRO A 40 10.95 4.08 14.63
CA PRO A 40 12.24 4.16 15.32
C PRO A 40 13.01 5.42 14.91
N ALA A 41 14.19 5.59 15.49
CA ALA A 41 15.22 6.43 14.90
C ALA A 41 15.57 5.90 13.49
N ASN A 42 15.91 6.82 12.60
CA ASN A 42 16.18 6.55 11.18
C ASN A 42 15.07 5.79 10.43
N PRO A 43 13.81 6.26 10.48
CA PRO A 43 12.69 5.48 9.96
C PRO A 43 12.71 5.37 8.44
N VAL A 44 12.20 4.26 7.93
CA VAL A 44 11.93 4.02 6.51
C VAL A 44 10.42 3.99 6.26
N ILE A 45 9.92 4.92 5.45
CA ILE A 45 8.53 4.95 5.01
C ILE A 45 8.45 4.74 3.50
N HIS A 46 7.35 4.18 3.00
CA HIS A 46 7.22 3.93 1.57
C HIS A 46 6.29 4.95 0.93
N LEU A 47 6.83 5.67 -0.06
CA LEU A 47 6.09 6.57 -0.93
C LEU A 47 5.59 5.80 -2.15
N PHE A 48 4.29 5.85 -2.41
CA PHE A 48 3.68 5.27 -3.60
C PHE A 48 3.21 6.38 -4.54
N THR A 49 3.63 6.30 -5.80
CA THR A 49 3.34 7.32 -6.81
C THR A 49 2.66 6.69 -8.02
N PRO A 50 1.43 7.11 -8.39
CA PRO A 50 0.75 6.57 -9.56
C PRO A 50 1.46 6.95 -10.86
N ARG A 51 1.58 6.01 -11.80
CA ARG A 51 2.25 6.19 -13.11
C ARG A 51 1.31 6.61 -14.24
N ARG A 52 0.01 6.72 -13.99
CA ARG A 52 -1.07 6.72 -15.00
C ARG A 52 -1.00 7.82 -16.09
N HIS A 53 -0.10 8.79 -16.00
CA HIS A 53 -0.02 9.92 -16.93
C HIS A 53 1.39 10.39 -17.32
N ALA A 54 2.45 9.62 -17.04
CA ALA A 54 3.69 9.88 -17.76
C ALA A 54 3.42 9.54 -19.24
N PRO A 55 3.60 10.48 -20.19
CA PRO A 55 3.48 10.16 -21.62
C PRO A 55 4.31 8.92 -21.91
N ALA A 56 3.80 7.99 -22.72
CA ALA A 56 4.52 6.76 -23.03
C ALA A 56 5.97 7.07 -23.46
N GLY A 57 6.95 6.48 -22.77
CA GLY A 57 8.37 6.70 -23.01
C GLY A 57 9.01 7.91 -22.29
N LYS A 58 8.26 8.69 -21.50
CA LYS A 58 8.82 9.73 -20.64
C LYS A 58 8.93 9.25 -19.19
N ALA A 59 10.08 9.54 -18.57
CA ALA A 59 10.22 9.37 -17.12
C ALA A 59 9.21 10.27 -16.39
N PRO A 60 8.58 9.80 -15.30
CA PRO A 60 7.83 10.69 -14.42
C PRO A 60 8.75 11.85 -13.96
N PRO A 61 8.20 13.04 -13.71
CA PRO A 61 9.01 14.15 -13.22
C PRO A 61 9.66 13.76 -11.89
N PRO A 62 10.88 14.25 -11.61
CA PRO A 62 11.53 13.99 -10.34
C PRO A 62 10.66 14.52 -9.19
N LEU A 63 10.47 13.68 -8.18
CA LEU A 63 9.75 14.06 -6.97
C LEU A 63 10.73 14.70 -5.99
N ASN A 64 10.35 15.84 -5.42
CA ASN A 64 11.12 16.43 -4.33
C ASN A 64 10.57 15.92 -3.01
N ILE A 65 11.31 15.01 -2.38
CA ILE A 65 10.96 14.43 -1.09
C ILE A 65 11.74 15.19 -0.03
N VAL A 66 11.04 15.77 0.94
CA VAL A 66 11.61 16.48 2.07
C VAL A 66 11.00 15.95 3.36
N ALA A 67 11.75 16.04 4.45
CA ALA A 67 11.24 15.82 5.79
C ALA A 67 11.62 16.99 6.69
N HIS A 68 10.73 17.35 7.60
CA HIS A 68 10.96 18.38 8.59
C HIS A 68 10.52 17.90 9.98
N ASP A 69 11.04 18.52 11.03
CA ASP A 69 10.46 18.36 12.36
C ASP A 69 9.03 18.94 12.43
N ALA A 70 8.35 18.68 13.55
CA ALA A 70 7.01 19.19 13.84
C ALA A 70 6.85 20.71 13.67
N THR A 71 7.94 21.47 13.82
CA THR A 71 7.92 22.94 13.71
C THR A 71 8.05 23.43 12.27
N GLY A 72 8.43 22.55 11.34
CA GLY A 72 8.76 22.87 9.95
C GLY A 72 10.10 23.61 9.79
N ARG A 73 10.80 23.94 10.88
CA ARG A 73 12.00 24.79 10.85
C ARG A 73 13.27 24.02 10.56
N ARG A 74 13.36 22.78 11.04
CA ARG A 74 14.53 21.93 10.84
C ARG A 74 14.27 20.93 9.74
N ALA A 75 15.05 21.00 8.67
CA ALA A 75 15.10 19.94 7.67
C ALA A 75 15.72 18.68 8.28
N VAL A 76 15.09 17.54 8.02
CA VAL A 76 15.60 16.20 8.32
C VAL A 76 16.13 15.63 7.00
N PRO A 77 17.41 15.24 6.91
CA PRO A 77 17.95 14.64 5.70
C PRO A 77 17.16 13.38 5.33
N VAL A 78 16.82 13.24 4.04
CA VAL A 78 16.15 12.06 3.51
C VAL A 78 17.00 11.40 2.43
N THR A 79 16.88 10.08 2.30
CA THR A 79 17.53 9.29 1.26
C THR A 79 16.55 8.26 0.74
N VAL A 80 16.48 8.11 -0.59
CA VAL A 80 15.73 7.02 -1.22
C VAL A 80 16.64 5.80 -1.28
N LEU A 81 16.29 4.76 -0.53
CA LEU A 81 17.08 3.52 -0.44
C LEU A 81 16.86 2.61 -1.64
N GLU A 82 15.63 2.59 -2.15
CA GLU A 82 15.22 1.72 -3.25
C GLU A 82 13.98 2.31 -3.93
N THR A 83 13.89 2.07 -5.23
CA THR A 83 12.68 2.31 -6.02
C THR A 83 12.32 1.02 -6.77
N THR A 84 11.05 0.63 -6.67
CA THR A 84 10.49 -0.51 -7.41
C THR A 84 9.28 -0.08 -8.24
N HIS A 85 8.98 -0.85 -9.28
CA HIS A 85 7.90 -0.52 -10.19
C HIS A 85 6.87 -1.64 -10.27
N ALA A 86 5.62 -1.29 -9.99
CA ALA A 86 4.46 -2.01 -10.48
C ALA A 86 4.05 -1.43 -11.86
N PRO A 87 3.18 -2.09 -12.64
CA PRO A 87 2.78 -1.56 -13.93
C PRO A 87 2.11 -0.18 -13.85
N SER A 88 1.34 0.10 -12.80
CA SER A 88 0.57 1.36 -12.66
C SER A 88 1.06 2.33 -11.58
N PHE A 89 2.10 1.98 -10.82
CA PHE A 89 2.68 2.87 -9.82
C PHE A 89 4.15 2.54 -9.56
N GLU A 90 4.84 3.48 -8.95
CA GLU A 90 6.18 3.35 -8.41
C GLU A 90 6.10 3.36 -6.87
N ALA A 91 7.01 2.63 -6.23
CA ALA A 91 7.15 2.61 -4.79
C ALA A 91 8.61 2.90 -4.42
N SER A 92 8.82 3.91 -3.58
CA SER A 92 10.14 4.36 -3.12
C SER A 92 10.26 4.22 -1.61
N ALA A 93 11.29 3.51 -1.14
CA ALA A 93 11.64 3.40 0.27
C ALA A 93 12.44 4.63 0.70
N VAL A 94 11.83 5.49 1.51
CA VAL A 94 12.39 6.78 1.93
C VAL A 94 12.84 6.68 3.38
N GLN A 95 14.15 6.79 3.60
CA GLN A 95 14.73 6.89 4.93
C GLN A 95 14.87 8.36 5.33
N ALA A 96 14.49 8.70 6.56
CA ALA A 96 14.84 9.97 7.18
C ALA A 96 15.95 9.75 8.22
N LEU A 97 17.04 10.51 8.16
CA LEU A 97 18.17 10.38 9.10
C LEU A 97 17.95 11.29 10.30
N THR A 98 17.53 10.71 11.42
CA THR A 98 17.20 11.44 12.64
C THR A 98 17.41 10.58 13.88
N ILE A 99 18.00 11.22 14.90
CA ILE A 99 18.16 10.68 16.25
C ILE A 99 17.25 11.38 17.26
N ASN A 100 16.54 12.44 16.85
CA ASN A 100 15.71 13.21 17.76
C ASN A 100 14.32 12.59 17.83
N LEU A 101 13.81 12.44 19.05
CA LEU A 101 12.44 12.01 19.31
C LEU A 101 11.45 13.12 18.94
N GLY A 102 10.21 12.74 18.64
CA GLY A 102 9.13 13.67 18.31
C GLY A 102 8.61 13.50 16.89
N ASP A 103 7.78 14.44 16.45
CA ASP A 103 7.09 14.31 15.17
C ASP A 103 7.99 14.75 14.01
N ILE A 104 7.92 13.96 12.93
CA ILE A 104 8.55 14.22 11.65
C ILE A 104 7.46 14.25 10.59
N VAL A 105 7.46 15.31 9.79
CA VAL A 105 6.54 15.50 8.69
C VAL A 105 7.28 15.24 7.39
N PHE A 106 6.93 14.16 6.73
CA PHE A 106 7.35 13.86 5.37
C PHE A 106 6.44 14.56 4.39
N ARG A 107 7.03 15.21 3.40
CA ARG A 107 6.30 15.84 2.31
C ARG A 107 6.97 15.50 1.00
N VAL A 108 6.17 15.10 0.03
CA VAL A 108 6.59 15.10 -1.36
C VAL A 108 5.86 16.23 -2.07
N THR A 109 6.61 17.01 -2.84
CA THR A 109 6.05 18.00 -3.77
C THR A 109 6.39 17.58 -5.19
N GLY A 110 5.44 17.77 -6.09
CA GLY A 110 5.62 17.52 -7.51
C GLY A 110 4.99 18.63 -8.33
N LEU A 111 5.13 18.55 -9.66
CA LEU A 111 4.61 19.56 -10.59
C LEU A 111 3.06 19.61 -10.66
N SER A 112 2.36 18.69 -9.99
CA SER A 112 0.90 18.70 -9.90
C SER A 112 0.43 18.22 -8.53
N PRO A 113 -0.77 18.64 -8.07
CA PRO A 113 -1.33 18.21 -6.77
C PRO A 113 -1.48 16.70 -6.61
N ARG A 114 -1.55 15.94 -7.72
CA ARG A 114 -1.62 14.47 -7.68
C ARG A 114 -0.31 13.79 -7.27
N PHE A 115 0.80 14.54 -7.32
CA PHE A 115 2.12 14.08 -6.87
C PHE A 115 2.50 14.66 -5.50
N GLU A 116 1.58 15.39 -4.86
CA GLU A 116 1.77 15.87 -3.51
C GLU A 116 1.24 14.86 -2.50
N ALA A 117 2.05 14.59 -1.47
CA ALA A 117 1.62 13.81 -0.32
C ALA A 117 2.31 14.33 0.93
N THR A 118 1.63 14.17 2.06
CA THR A 118 2.19 14.47 3.38
C THR A 118 1.88 13.31 4.31
N ALA A 119 2.82 12.98 5.19
CA ALA A 119 2.62 12.06 6.28
C ALA A 119 3.35 12.54 7.52
N THR A 120 2.72 12.37 8.67
CA THR A 120 3.32 12.69 9.96
C THR A 120 3.56 11.38 10.71
N VAL A 121 4.76 11.21 11.23
CA VAL A 121 5.15 10.07 12.07
C VAL A 121 5.81 10.57 13.34
N LYS A 122 5.77 9.76 14.40
CA LYS A 122 6.38 10.07 15.69
C LYS A 122 7.56 9.14 15.96
N VAL A 123 8.76 9.71 16.00
CA VAL A 123 9.98 9.00 16.39
C VAL A 123 9.96 8.76 17.90
N VAL A 124 10.08 7.50 18.30
CA VAL A 124 10.00 7.07 19.71
C VAL A 124 11.20 6.24 20.12
N ALA A 125 11.64 6.40 21.37
CA ALA A 125 12.74 5.61 21.93
C ALA A 125 12.35 4.14 22.18
N SER A 126 11.07 3.89 22.50
CA SER A 126 10.53 2.56 22.82
C SER A 126 10.02 1.81 21.59
N PHE A 127 10.60 2.04 20.41
CA PHE A 127 10.25 1.27 19.23
C PHE A 127 10.79 -0.15 19.37
N ALA A 128 9.89 -1.13 19.41
CA ALA A 128 10.27 -2.54 19.38
C ALA A 128 10.29 -3.02 17.92
N PRO A 129 11.41 -3.57 17.44
CA PRO A 129 11.44 -4.18 16.12
C PRO A 129 10.36 -5.26 16.01
N PRO A 130 9.65 -5.34 14.88
CA PRO A 130 8.69 -6.39 14.63
C PRO A 130 9.39 -7.75 14.62
N SER A 131 8.65 -8.81 14.98
CA SER A 131 9.21 -10.15 15.02
C SER A 131 9.81 -10.53 13.67
N GLY A 132 10.99 -11.15 13.66
CA GLY A 132 11.62 -11.71 12.45
C GLY A 132 10.89 -12.93 11.85
N THR A 133 9.62 -13.12 12.17
CA THR A 133 8.81 -14.23 11.69
C THR A 133 8.55 -14.06 10.19
N PRO A 134 8.79 -15.09 9.35
CA PRO A 134 8.47 -15.02 7.94
C PRO A 134 6.99 -14.75 7.69
N VAL A 135 6.67 -13.89 6.73
CA VAL A 135 5.28 -13.61 6.35
C VAL A 135 4.76 -14.75 5.47
N THR A 136 3.62 -15.31 5.85
CA THR A 136 2.89 -16.31 5.04
C THR A 136 1.64 -15.71 4.43
N ILE A 137 1.20 -16.25 3.30
CA ILE A 137 -0.08 -15.86 2.68
C ILE A 137 -1.18 -16.74 3.29
N ARG A 138 -1.95 -16.19 4.23
CA ARG A 138 -3.06 -16.89 4.91
C ARG A 138 -4.19 -17.21 3.93
N ARG A 139 -4.66 -16.18 3.20
CA ARG A 139 -5.81 -16.29 2.31
C ARG A 139 -5.48 -15.76 0.92
N THR A 140 -6.18 -16.29 -0.07
CA THR A 140 -6.08 -15.87 -1.47
C THR A 140 -7.48 -15.84 -2.06
N GLU A 141 -7.93 -14.68 -2.52
CA GLU A 141 -9.32 -14.45 -2.94
C GLU A 141 -9.37 -13.77 -4.30
N ALA A 142 -10.32 -14.16 -5.15
CA ALA A 142 -10.63 -13.34 -6.32
C ALA A 142 -11.56 -12.22 -5.87
N GLU A 143 -11.27 -11.00 -6.29
CA GLU A 143 -12.21 -9.90 -6.21
C GLU A 143 -12.41 -9.33 -7.61
N SER A 144 -13.67 -9.25 -8.02
CA SER A 144 -14.06 -8.67 -9.29
C SER A 144 -15.27 -7.77 -9.05
N PHE A 145 -15.15 -6.50 -9.38
CA PHE A 145 -16.30 -5.61 -9.48
C PHE A 145 -16.05 -4.57 -10.56
N PHE A 146 -17.15 -4.03 -11.06
CA PHE A 146 -17.16 -2.95 -12.03
C PHE A 146 -18.07 -1.85 -11.51
N TRP A 147 -17.58 -0.62 -11.55
CA TRP A 147 -18.32 0.59 -11.23
C TRP A 147 -18.01 1.65 -12.29
N THR A 148 -18.93 2.56 -12.57
CA THR A 148 -18.94 3.51 -13.71
C THR A 148 -17.57 3.97 -14.23
N CYS A 149 -16.64 4.32 -13.34
CA CYS A 149 -15.30 4.85 -13.63
C CYS A 149 -14.13 3.92 -13.24
N SER A 150 -14.41 2.82 -12.54
CA SER A 150 -13.44 2.01 -11.79
C SER A 150 -13.73 0.53 -11.91
N ARG A 151 -12.70 -0.28 -12.12
CA ARG A 151 -12.84 -1.74 -12.15
C ARG A 151 -11.79 -2.37 -11.28
N GLN A 152 -12.18 -3.42 -10.58
CA GLN A 152 -11.27 -4.29 -9.90
C GLN A 152 -11.42 -5.69 -10.49
N HIS A 153 -10.28 -6.30 -10.76
CA HIS A 153 -10.17 -7.67 -11.19
C HIS A 153 -8.82 -8.15 -10.68
N SER A 154 -8.80 -8.56 -9.42
CA SER A 154 -7.59 -8.81 -8.64
C SER A 154 -7.64 -10.15 -7.93
N ARG A 155 -6.45 -10.65 -7.64
CA ARG A 155 -6.20 -11.73 -6.72
C ARG A 155 -5.64 -11.12 -5.44
N ASN A 156 -6.48 -11.07 -4.41
CA ASN A 156 -6.16 -10.47 -3.12
C ASN A 156 -5.45 -11.50 -2.26
N LEU A 157 -4.30 -11.12 -1.71
CA LEU A 157 -3.53 -11.94 -0.77
C LEU A 157 -3.65 -11.31 0.62
N THR A 158 -4.03 -12.11 1.61
CA THR A 158 -4.02 -11.70 3.03
C THR A 158 -2.75 -12.23 3.69
N PRO A 159 -1.79 -11.37 4.06
CA PRO A 159 -0.57 -11.74 4.77
C PRO A 159 -0.86 -12.18 6.21
N SER A 160 0.09 -12.86 6.84
CA SER A 160 -0.05 -13.33 8.22
C SER A 160 0.29 -12.30 9.30
N ILE A 161 0.88 -11.18 8.90
CA ILE A 161 1.34 -10.08 9.73
C ILE A 161 0.89 -8.80 9.03
N VAL A 162 0.45 -7.81 9.82
CA VAL A 162 0.13 -6.46 9.31
C VAL A 162 1.42 -5.63 9.27
N ALA A 163 1.68 -5.00 8.13
CA ALA A 163 2.77 -4.05 7.92
C ALA A 163 2.31 -2.94 6.96
N PRO A 164 2.94 -1.75 6.99
CA PRO A 164 2.55 -0.63 6.12
C PRO A 164 2.73 -0.92 4.63
N ALA A 165 3.70 -1.76 4.27
CA ALA A 165 3.96 -2.16 2.91
C ALA A 165 4.48 -3.59 2.86
N TYR A 166 4.37 -4.21 1.68
CA TYR A 166 4.89 -5.55 1.44
C TYR A 166 5.74 -5.56 0.18
N ARG A 167 6.85 -6.31 0.23
CA ARG A 167 7.53 -6.74 -0.99
C ARG A 167 6.86 -8.00 -1.50
N VAL A 168 6.35 -7.93 -2.72
CA VAL A 168 5.88 -9.08 -3.48
C VAL A 168 7.08 -9.66 -4.22
N VAL A 169 7.50 -10.86 -3.85
CA VAL A 169 8.55 -11.60 -4.56
C VAL A 169 7.87 -12.71 -5.35
N TRP A 170 8.19 -12.82 -6.64
CA TRP A 170 7.49 -13.77 -7.51
C TRP A 170 8.39 -14.39 -8.58
N ALA A 171 7.95 -15.53 -9.11
CA ALA A 171 8.52 -16.18 -10.29
C ALA A 171 7.43 -16.89 -11.10
N SER A 172 7.72 -17.20 -12.37
CA SER A 172 6.78 -17.90 -13.26
C SER A 172 6.62 -19.39 -12.96
N SER A 173 7.55 -20.00 -12.22
CA SER A 173 7.50 -21.41 -11.82
C SER A 173 8.12 -21.62 -10.44
N ARG A 174 7.79 -22.75 -9.79
CA ARG A 174 8.36 -23.11 -8.49
C ARG A 174 9.87 -23.28 -8.59
N THR A 175 10.33 -23.98 -9.62
CA THR A 175 11.76 -24.20 -9.88
C THR A 175 12.52 -22.88 -10.08
N ALA A 176 11.96 -21.93 -10.83
CA ALA A 176 12.57 -20.60 -10.98
C ALA A 176 12.62 -19.84 -9.66
N PHE A 177 11.55 -19.96 -8.85
CA PHE A 177 11.51 -19.37 -7.51
C PHE A 177 12.61 -19.97 -6.62
N ASP A 178 12.69 -21.30 -6.51
CA ASP A 178 13.66 -21.97 -5.64
C ASP A 178 15.10 -21.71 -6.10
N ALA A 179 15.33 -21.59 -7.42
CA ALA A 179 16.62 -21.22 -8.01
C ALA A 179 17.00 -19.72 -7.90
N GLY A 180 16.20 -18.91 -7.20
CA GLY A 180 16.47 -17.48 -7.00
C GLY A 180 16.19 -16.59 -8.22
N LYS A 181 15.66 -17.14 -9.32
CA LYS A 181 15.25 -16.39 -10.52
C LYS A 181 13.90 -15.72 -10.28
N ARG A 182 13.92 -14.72 -9.39
CA ARG A 182 12.74 -14.03 -8.86
C ARG A 182 12.73 -12.58 -9.33
N GLN A 183 11.54 -12.02 -9.41
CA GLN A 183 11.31 -10.58 -9.55
C GLN A 183 10.62 -10.07 -8.29
N SER A 184 10.74 -8.77 -8.03
CA SER A 184 10.03 -8.18 -6.89
C SER A 184 9.59 -6.76 -7.14
N PHE A 185 8.55 -6.35 -6.42
CA PHE A 185 8.08 -4.98 -6.35
C PHE A 185 7.40 -4.76 -5.01
N ILE A 186 7.30 -3.50 -4.58
CA ILE A 186 6.69 -3.11 -3.32
C ILE A 186 5.25 -2.67 -3.57
N VAL A 187 4.34 -3.06 -2.69
CA VAL A 187 2.92 -2.69 -2.72
C VAL A 187 2.49 -2.15 -1.35
N PRO A 188 1.50 -1.24 -1.30
CA PRO A 188 0.94 -0.83 -0.02
C PRO A 188 0.09 -1.95 0.58
N ASP A 189 -0.20 -1.84 1.87
CA ASP A 189 -1.09 -2.72 2.61
C ASP A 189 -2.59 -2.53 2.31
N ALA A 190 -2.92 -1.39 1.71
CA ALA A 190 -4.23 -1.09 1.15
C ALA A 190 -4.10 -0.10 -0.03
N MET A 191 -4.83 -0.37 -1.11
CA MET A 191 -4.88 0.53 -2.27
C MET A 191 -5.67 1.82 -2.00
N GLY A 192 -6.42 1.87 -0.89
CA GLY A 192 -7.20 3.03 -0.47
C GLY A 192 -6.37 4.31 -0.26
N GLY A 193 -5.09 4.17 0.10
CA GLY A 193 -4.18 5.30 0.31
C GLY A 193 -4.03 6.20 -0.92
N PHE A 194 -4.06 5.62 -2.13
CA PHE A 194 -4.03 6.39 -3.38
C PHE A 194 -5.22 7.33 -3.54
N PHE A 195 -6.32 7.13 -2.81
CA PHE A 195 -7.54 7.93 -2.93
C PHE A 195 -7.78 8.84 -1.72
N GLY A 196 -6.82 8.92 -0.80
CA GLY A 196 -6.92 9.73 0.42
C GLY A 196 -8.05 9.27 1.34
N VAL A 197 -8.35 7.97 1.33
CA VAL A 197 -9.28 7.36 2.28
C VAL A 197 -8.44 6.74 3.36
N ASP A 198 -8.79 7.04 4.62
CA ASP A 198 -8.27 6.33 5.79
C ASP A 198 -8.82 4.90 5.74
N ALA A 199 -8.21 4.08 4.88
CA ALA A 199 -8.43 2.66 4.92
C ALA A 199 -7.67 2.17 6.14
N GLU A 200 -8.38 1.77 7.20
CA GLU A 200 -7.81 0.87 8.18
C GLU A 200 -7.00 -0.20 7.44
N SER A 201 -5.75 -0.41 7.84
CA SER A 201 -4.88 -1.38 7.19
C SER A 201 -5.58 -2.73 7.16
N LYS A 202 -6.05 -3.14 5.98
CA LYS A 202 -6.71 -4.43 5.79
C LYS A 202 -5.69 -5.56 5.64
N ALA A 203 -4.41 -5.22 5.53
CA ALA A 203 -3.35 -6.12 5.10
C ALA A 203 -3.81 -6.94 3.88
N VAL A 204 -4.12 -6.25 2.77
CA VAL A 204 -4.54 -6.89 1.52
C VAL A 204 -3.61 -6.45 0.40
N VAL A 205 -2.88 -7.42 -0.15
CA VAL A 205 -2.07 -7.24 -1.34
C VAL A 205 -2.90 -7.59 -2.56
N GLU A 206 -3.26 -6.59 -3.35
CA GLU A 206 -4.08 -6.76 -4.55
C GLU A 206 -3.19 -6.98 -5.79
N LEU A 207 -3.21 -8.20 -6.36
CA LEU A 207 -2.47 -8.53 -7.58
C LEU A 207 -3.41 -8.61 -8.79
N GLY A 208 -3.22 -7.77 -9.80
CA GLY A 208 -4.04 -7.78 -11.02
C GLY A 208 -4.43 -6.36 -11.40
N THR A 209 -5.71 -6.11 -11.67
CA THR A 209 -6.23 -4.74 -11.85
C THR A 209 -6.92 -4.28 -10.57
N SER A 210 -6.45 -3.17 -9.99
CA SER A 210 -7.04 -2.54 -8.82
C SER A 210 -7.59 -1.15 -9.16
N ASN A 211 -8.91 -1.02 -9.08
CA ASN A 211 -9.62 0.25 -9.12
C ASN A 211 -9.18 1.20 -10.26
N CYS A 212 -9.25 2.50 -10.01
CA CYS A 212 -8.72 3.57 -10.86
C CYS A 212 -7.18 3.66 -10.85
N ILE A 213 -6.47 2.87 -10.05
CA ILE A 213 -5.00 2.84 -10.10
C ILE A 213 -4.56 2.16 -11.40
N GLY A 214 -5.15 1.01 -11.71
CA GLY A 214 -4.82 0.21 -12.89
C GLY A 214 -4.22 -1.14 -12.53
N ARG A 215 -3.33 -1.65 -13.37
CA ARG A 215 -2.68 -2.95 -13.17
C ARG A 215 -1.54 -2.83 -12.14
N THR A 216 -1.63 -3.60 -11.05
CA THR A 216 -0.61 -3.75 -10.00
C THR A 216 0.32 -4.93 -10.26
N PHE A 217 -0.17 -5.94 -10.98
CA PHE A 217 0.58 -7.13 -11.35
C PHE A 217 0.06 -7.69 -12.68
N ASP A 218 0.98 -8.14 -13.54
CA ASP A 218 0.62 -8.78 -14.80
C ASP A 218 0.88 -10.29 -14.73
N PHE A 219 -0.21 -11.06 -14.73
CA PHE A 219 -0.13 -12.51 -14.75
C PHE A 219 0.25 -13.08 -16.13
N ALA A 220 0.15 -12.31 -17.21
CA ALA A 220 0.36 -12.78 -18.59
C ALA A 220 -0.43 -14.07 -18.91
N GLY A 221 -1.65 -14.20 -18.34
CA GLY A 221 -2.51 -15.38 -18.49
C GLY A 221 -2.04 -16.65 -17.77
N ARG A 222 -0.99 -16.59 -16.96
CA ARG A 222 -0.39 -17.75 -16.28
C ARG A 222 -0.41 -17.57 -14.76
N HIS A 223 -0.26 -18.67 -14.03
CA HIS A 223 -0.06 -18.59 -12.58
C HIS A 223 1.35 -18.11 -12.26
N ALA A 224 1.52 -17.49 -11.10
CA ALA A 224 2.81 -17.11 -10.53
C ALA A 224 3.04 -17.83 -9.20
N TRP A 225 4.30 -18.01 -8.82
CA TRP A 225 4.69 -18.43 -7.48
C TRP A 225 5.10 -17.19 -6.70
N VAL A 226 4.36 -16.86 -5.65
CA VAL A 226 4.44 -15.58 -4.94
C VAL A 226 4.74 -15.83 -3.46
N ALA A 227 5.69 -15.09 -2.91
CA ALA A 227 5.90 -14.96 -1.48
C ALA A 227 5.90 -13.47 -1.11
N LEU A 228 5.72 -13.18 0.18
CA LEU A 228 5.68 -11.82 0.71
C LEU A 228 6.80 -11.62 1.73
N GLN A 229 7.28 -10.38 1.81
CA GLN A 229 8.03 -9.86 2.96
C GLN A 229 7.28 -8.63 3.48
N ALA A 230 7.05 -8.57 4.79
CA ALA A 230 6.58 -7.33 5.41
C ALA A 230 7.74 -6.34 5.47
N LEU A 231 7.45 -5.09 5.15
CA LEU A 231 8.41 -3.99 5.22
C LEU A 231 7.97 -3.07 6.35
N HIS A 232 8.85 -2.91 7.34
CA HIS A 232 8.56 -2.17 8.56
C HIS A 232 9.26 -0.81 8.60
N ALA A 233 8.85 0.02 9.55
CA ALA A 233 9.33 1.39 9.66
C ALA A 233 10.80 1.50 10.11
N ASP A 234 11.42 0.41 10.55
CA ASP A 234 12.85 0.31 10.84
C ASP A 234 13.71 0.01 9.60
N GLY A 235 13.08 -0.16 8.43
CA GLY A 235 13.75 -0.56 7.20
C GLY A 235 14.08 -2.05 7.11
N ILE A 236 13.74 -2.84 8.14
CA ILE A 236 13.98 -4.27 8.15
C ILE A 236 12.82 -4.98 7.43
N ALA A 237 13.16 -5.77 6.41
CA ALA A 237 12.24 -6.69 5.78
C ALA A 237 12.20 -8.01 6.56
N THR A 238 11.02 -8.57 6.79
CA THR A 238 10.92 -9.93 7.34
C THR A 238 11.59 -10.95 6.40
N PRO A 239 12.04 -12.10 6.91
CA PRO A 239 12.45 -13.20 6.04
C PRO A 239 11.35 -13.57 5.05
N LEU A 240 11.77 -14.02 3.88
CA LEU A 240 10.86 -14.44 2.83
C LEU A 240 10.13 -15.72 3.25
N GLY A 241 8.79 -15.68 3.26
CA GLY A 241 7.98 -16.87 3.52
C GLY A 241 7.98 -17.88 2.37
N PRO A 242 7.33 -19.03 2.57
CA PRO A 242 7.16 -20.04 1.52
C PRO A 242 6.31 -19.49 0.37
N PRO A 243 6.67 -19.75 -0.90
CA PRO A 243 5.91 -19.27 -2.04
C PRO A 243 4.60 -20.06 -2.20
N ARG A 244 3.53 -19.33 -2.54
CA ARG A 244 2.21 -19.87 -2.88
C ARG A 244 1.97 -19.73 -4.37
N ARG A 245 1.34 -20.73 -4.99
CA ARG A 245 0.86 -20.64 -6.36
C ARG A 245 -0.37 -19.74 -6.41
N VAL A 246 -0.28 -18.65 -7.17
CA VAL A 246 -1.32 -17.64 -7.33
C VAL A 246 -1.75 -17.62 -8.79
N SER A 247 -3.01 -17.93 -9.04
CA SER A 247 -3.59 -17.90 -10.39
C SER A 247 -4.16 -16.51 -10.70
N PRO A 248 -4.27 -16.14 -11.99
CA PRO A 248 -4.97 -14.93 -12.40
C PRO A 248 -6.37 -14.86 -11.76
N PRO A 249 -6.90 -13.67 -11.47
CA PRO A 249 -8.34 -13.50 -11.22
C PRO A 249 -9.14 -14.13 -12.37
N LYS A 250 -10.26 -14.76 -12.03
CA LYS A 250 -11.21 -15.36 -12.99
C LYS A 250 -12.42 -14.46 -13.09
#